data_AF-A0A3M2A059-F1
#
_entry.id   AF-A0A3M2A059-F1
#
_cell.length_a   1.000
_cell.length_b   1.000
_cell.length_c   1.000
_cell.angle_alpha   90.00
_cell.angle_beta   90.00
_cell.angle_gamma   90.00
#
_symmetry.space_group_name_H-M   'P 1'
#
loop_
_entity.id
_entity.type
_entity.pdbx_description
1 polymer ?
#
loop_
_entity_poly.entity_id
_entity_poly.type
_entity_poly.pdbx_seq_one_letter_code
_entity_poly.pdbx_strand_id
1 'polypeptide(L)'
;MAPSVRRIIGSLLCAYVLGCGGDRASTIEQAMMAPDPKKEGEDKAEKVDKVESPKPAQTPEERRKALRELGITPKEDIAAENAKMFEKGAREYIKRRLPEYRKLLDDLEKELEAIEKAAASWAEAKDPAAAHEAFRKKLGKRTAALTKRYDELTGHGAQGGNTQAILGKAYRTFERILEVLDPKVGQNPEFKALVQEVRTGIEKVRAALDEIEKDPTLDPKAGKKAAGKGGKGG
;
A
#
# COMPACT_ATOMS: atom_id res chain seq x y z
N MET A 1 -49.36 -10.62 -28.50
CA MET A 1 -48.38 -11.68 -28.80
C MET A 1 -47.02 -11.04 -29.05
N ALA A 2 -45.98 -11.70 -28.58
CA ALA A 2 -44.62 -11.24 -28.31
C ALA A 2 -43.75 -11.02 -29.59
N PRO A 3 -42.50 -10.51 -29.45
CA PRO A 3 -41.80 -9.69 -30.43
C PRO A 3 -40.81 -10.44 -31.33
N SER A 4 -40.38 -9.79 -32.42
CA SER A 4 -39.27 -10.26 -33.28
C SER A 4 -37.91 -9.81 -32.75
N VAL A 5 -37.15 -10.81 -32.31
CA VAL A 5 -35.71 -10.82 -32.07
C VAL A 5 -34.99 -11.05 -33.39
N ARG A 6 -33.94 -10.29 -33.73
CA ARG A 6 -32.80 -10.82 -34.50
C ARG A 6 -31.49 -10.12 -34.08
N ARG A 7 -30.69 -10.89 -33.34
CA ARG A 7 -29.27 -10.70 -33.04
C ARG A 7 -28.46 -10.77 -34.34
N ILE A 8 -27.46 -9.90 -34.47
CA ILE A 8 -26.32 -10.11 -35.37
C ILE A 8 -25.14 -10.55 -34.51
N ILE A 9 -24.67 -11.76 -34.81
CA ILE A 9 -23.47 -12.42 -34.28
C ILE A 9 -22.41 -12.37 -35.37
N GLY A 10 -21.17 -12.09 -34.98
CA GLY A 10 -19.94 -12.29 -35.76
C GLY A 10 -18.80 -11.72 -34.92
N SER A 11 -18.13 -12.46 -34.04
CA SER A 11 -17.34 -13.69 -34.24
C SER A 11 -16.22 -13.49 -35.25
N LEU A 12 -15.07 -13.03 -34.76
CA LEU A 12 -13.77 -13.41 -35.32
C LEU A 12 -12.88 -13.88 -34.15
N LEU A 13 -12.67 -15.19 -34.14
CA LEU A 13 -11.76 -15.95 -33.30
C LEU A 13 -10.78 -16.66 -34.24
N CYS A 14 -9.66 -17.14 -33.68
CA CYS A 14 -8.56 -17.89 -34.27
C CYS A 14 -7.40 -17.06 -34.86
N ALA A 15 -6.14 -17.38 -34.61
CA ALA A 15 -5.52 -18.36 -33.71
C ALA A 15 -4.02 -18.06 -33.70
N TYR A 16 -3.35 -18.26 -32.57
CA TYR A 16 -1.95 -18.70 -32.58
C TYR A 16 -1.77 -19.68 -31.43
N VAL A 17 -1.42 -20.91 -31.79
CA VAL A 17 -1.27 -22.08 -30.95
C VAL A 17 0.10 -22.68 -31.27
N LEU A 18 0.81 -23.05 -30.19
CA LEU A 18 1.99 -23.92 -30.06
C LEU A 18 3.40 -23.32 -30.14
N GLY A 19 4.14 -23.53 -29.03
CA GLY A 19 5.57 -23.80 -29.07
C GLY A 19 6.39 -23.50 -27.80
N CYS A 20 6.33 -24.42 -26.81
CA CYS A 20 7.34 -24.69 -25.75
C CYS A 20 7.63 -23.57 -24.71
N GLY A 21 7.73 -23.77 -23.40
CA GLY A 21 7.93 -24.93 -22.54
C GLY A 21 8.64 -24.39 -21.28
N GLY A 22 8.23 -24.77 -20.07
CA GLY A 22 8.86 -24.25 -18.86
C GLY A 22 8.05 -24.43 -17.58
N ASP A 23 7.78 -25.68 -17.22
CA ASP A 23 7.26 -26.07 -15.91
C ASP A 23 8.22 -25.67 -14.79
N ARG A 24 7.70 -24.91 -13.80
CA ARG A 24 8.16 -24.94 -12.41
C ARG A 24 6.97 -24.77 -11.47
N ALA A 25 6.18 -25.82 -11.35
CA ALA A 25 5.56 -26.15 -10.09
C ALA A 25 6.62 -26.89 -9.26
N SER A 26 7.09 -26.31 -8.15
CA SER A 26 7.98 -26.98 -7.21
C SER A 26 7.43 -26.92 -5.78
N THR A 27 6.85 -28.05 -5.39
CA THR A 27 7.25 -28.80 -4.18
C THR A 27 6.99 -28.15 -2.82
N ILE A 28 5.75 -28.28 -2.32
CA ILE A 28 5.48 -28.46 -0.89
C ILE A 28 4.51 -29.63 -0.78
N GLU A 29 5.05 -30.86 -0.78
CA GLU A 29 4.44 -32.10 -0.25
C GLU A 29 5.20 -33.30 -0.82
N GLN A 30 6.34 -33.64 -0.21
CA GLN A 30 6.90 -35.00 -0.17
C GLN A 30 8.34 -34.93 0.36
N ALA A 31 8.52 -35.27 1.63
CA ALA A 31 9.69 -36.01 2.12
C ALA A 31 9.66 -36.03 3.66
N MET A 32 8.93 -36.98 4.29
CA MET A 32 9.26 -37.54 5.62
C MET A 32 8.58 -38.92 5.83
N MET A 33 9.10 -39.95 5.17
CA MET A 33 9.01 -41.39 5.50
C MET A 33 10.24 -42.01 4.83
N ALA A 34 11.15 -42.80 5.41
CA ALA A 34 11.36 -43.55 6.66
C ALA A 34 12.91 -43.78 6.77
N PRO A 35 13.55 -44.66 7.59
CA PRO A 35 13.07 -45.64 8.57
C PRO A 35 13.77 -45.62 9.95
N ASP A 36 13.27 -46.45 10.86
CA ASP A 36 13.82 -46.77 12.20
C ASP A 36 15.31 -47.15 12.23
N PRO A 37 15.97 -46.92 13.38
CA PRO A 37 16.84 -47.94 13.93
C PRO A 37 16.46 -48.29 15.38
N LYS A 38 16.17 -49.58 15.60
CA LYS A 38 16.23 -50.21 16.92
C LYS A 38 17.63 -50.04 17.53
N LYS A 39 17.72 -49.62 18.78
CA LYS A 39 18.68 -50.16 19.75
C LYS A 39 18.17 -49.98 21.18
N GLU A 40 18.00 -51.13 21.83
CA GLU A 40 17.77 -51.33 23.25
C GLU A 40 18.95 -50.81 24.08
N GLY A 41 18.64 -50.39 25.32
CA GLY A 41 19.62 -49.98 26.32
C GLY A 41 18.96 -49.27 27.50
N GLU A 42 18.34 -50.07 28.39
CA GLU A 42 18.06 -49.70 29.78
C GLU A 42 19.35 -49.17 30.46
N ASP A 43 19.30 -48.10 31.24
CA ASP A 43 19.01 -48.16 32.68
C ASP A 43 19.50 -46.91 33.46
N LYS A 44 18.72 -46.55 34.50
CA LYS A 44 19.05 -45.70 35.68
C LYS A 44 19.05 -44.18 35.51
N ALA A 45 18.01 -43.52 36.06
CA ALA A 45 17.99 -42.89 37.40
C ALA A 45 18.35 -41.38 37.24
N GLU A 46 17.68 -40.37 37.78
CA GLU A 46 17.04 -40.18 39.07
C GLU A 46 16.50 -38.73 39.05
N LYS A 47 15.42 -38.45 39.80
CA LYS A 47 14.90 -37.11 40.17
C LYS A 47 14.27 -36.22 39.08
N VAL A 48 12.98 -36.46 38.88
CA VAL A 48 12.00 -35.40 38.60
C VAL A 48 11.73 -34.68 39.93
N ASP A 49 12.63 -33.79 40.34
CA ASP A 49 12.35 -32.81 41.39
C ASP A 49 11.84 -31.52 40.73
N LYS A 50 10.51 -31.40 40.73
CA LYS A 50 9.80 -30.17 41.09
C LYS A 50 10.37 -28.87 40.50
N VAL A 51 10.20 -28.66 39.19
CA VAL A 51 10.24 -27.29 38.67
C VAL A 51 8.97 -26.58 39.13
N GLU A 52 9.20 -25.59 39.99
CA GLU A 52 8.22 -24.70 40.59
C GLU A 52 7.16 -24.24 39.59
N SER A 53 5.93 -24.15 40.12
CA SER A 53 4.80 -23.48 39.51
C SER A 53 5.19 -22.16 38.84
N PRO A 54 4.56 -21.78 37.71
CA PRO A 54 4.87 -20.54 37.02
C PRO A 54 4.75 -19.36 38.00
N LYS A 55 5.85 -18.60 38.16
CA LYS A 55 5.85 -17.32 38.88
C LYS A 55 4.67 -16.46 38.39
N PRO A 56 4.05 -15.66 39.27
CA PRO A 56 2.92 -14.81 38.90
C PRO A 56 3.27 -14.02 37.64
N ALA A 57 2.34 -13.99 36.68
CA ALA A 57 2.51 -13.32 35.41
C ALA A 57 2.93 -11.86 35.64
N GLN A 58 4.24 -11.59 35.58
CA GLN A 58 4.77 -10.24 35.68
C GLN A 58 4.08 -9.37 34.66
N THR A 59 3.68 -8.18 35.07
CA THR A 59 3.09 -7.23 34.14
C THR A 59 4.11 -6.86 33.05
N PRO A 60 3.67 -6.47 31.84
CA PRO A 60 4.58 -6.05 30.77
C PRO A 60 5.57 -4.96 31.20
N GLU A 61 5.19 -4.09 32.13
CA GLU A 61 6.07 -3.04 32.67
C GLU A 61 7.14 -3.58 33.63
N GLU A 62 6.80 -4.56 34.48
CA GLU A 62 7.76 -5.18 35.40
C GLU A 62 8.82 -5.98 34.63
N ARG A 63 8.42 -6.66 33.55
CA ARG A 63 9.38 -7.33 32.64
C ARG A 63 10.33 -6.35 31.98
N ARG A 64 9.85 -5.16 31.56
CA ARG A 64 10.70 -4.11 30.97
C ARG A 64 11.70 -3.55 31.98
N LYS A 65 11.28 -3.31 33.23
CA LYS A 65 12.18 -2.84 34.29
C LYS A 65 13.26 -3.88 34.60
N ALA A 66 12.88 -5.16 34.76
CA ALA A 66 13.84 -6.24 34.99
C ALA A 66 14.84 -6.40 33.82
N LEU A 67 14.39 -6.30 32.56
CA LEU A 67 15.29 -6.34 31.41
C LEU A 67 16.28 -5.16 31.39
N ARG A 68 15.80 -3.95 31.72
CA ARG A 68 16.65 -2.75 31.82
C ARG A 68 17.65 -2.84 32.98
N GLU A 69 17.26 -3.41 34.12
CA GLU A 69 18.14 -3.68 35.26
C GLU A 69 19.23 -4.70 34.92
N LEU A 70 18.95 -5.62 34.00
CA LEU A 70 19.93 -6.55 33.44
C LEU A 70 20.77 -5.94 32.30
N GLY A 71 20.60 -4.65 31.99
CA GLY A 71 21.29 -3.98 30.88
C GLY A 71 20.83 -4.43 29.48
N ILE A 72 19.72 -5.16 29.38
CA ILE A 72 19.15 -5.64 28.13
C ILE A 72 18.07 -4.67 27.67
N THR A 73 18.28 -4.02 26.52
CA THR A 73 17.26 -3.16 25.92
C THR A 73 16.04 -4.00 25.54
N PRO A 74 14.84 -3.72 26.09
CA PRO A 74 13.62 -4.41 25.74
C PRO A 74 13.35 -4.36 24.23
N LYS A 75 12.81 -5.46 23.67
CA LYS A 75 12.50 -5.55 22.24
C LYS A 75 11.59 -4.42 21.78
N GLU A 76 10.68 -3.97 22.63
CA GLU A 76 9.74 -2.89 22.31
C GLU A 76 10.43 -1.53 22.24
N ASP A 77 11.46 -1.30 23.07
CA ASP A 77 12.25 -0.07 23.02
C ASP A 77 13.07 -0.03 21.72
N ILE A 78 13.68 -1.16 21.33
CA ILE A 78 14.38 -1.31 20.04
C ILE A 78 13.43 -1.08 18.87
N ALA A 79 12.22 -1.65 18.91
CA ALA A 79 11.22 -1.46 17.87
C ALA A 79 10.77 0.01 17.75
N ALA A 80 10.59 0.70 18.89
CA ALA A 80 10.23 2.11 18.91
C ALA A 80 11.35 3.01 18.37
N GLU A 81 12.61 2.72 18.71
CA GLU A 81 13.77 3.43 18.14
C GLU A 81 13.91 3.21 16.64
N ASN A 82 13.76 1.96 16.19
CA ASN A 82 13.78 1.61 14.77
C ASN A 82 12.66 2.31 14.00
N ALA A 83 11.45 2.38 14.57
CA ALA A 83 10.32 3.11 13.98
C ALA A 83 10.60 4.61 13.86
N LYS A 84 11.22 5.24 14.88
CA LYS A 84 11.64 6.64 14.82
C LYS A 84 12.70 6.90 13.76
N MET A 85 13.70 6.02 13.64
CA MET A 85 14.74 6.13 12.62
C MET A 85 14.19 5.94 11.21
N PHE A 86 13.26 4.98 11.03
CA PHE A 86 12.55 4.78 9.77
C PHE A 86 11.72 6.01 9.39
N GLU A 87 10.95 6.54 10.33
CA GLU A 87 10.12 7.73 10.08
C GLU A 87 10.98 8.96 9.77
N LYS A 88 12.13 9.13 10.43
CA LYS A 88 13.09 10.19 10.08
C LYS A 88 13.57 10.05 8.64
N GLY A 89 14.03 8.86 8.24
CA GLY A 89 14.48 8.59 6.87
C GLY A 89 13.37 8.81 5.82
N ALA A 90 12.13 8.44 6.16
CA ALA A 90 10.95 8.70 5.34
C ALA A 90 10.65 10.20 5.18
N ARG A 91 10.71 10.98 6.26
CA ARG A 91 10.52 12.44 6.20
C ARG A 91 11.64 13.13 5.42
N GLU A 92 12.88 12.67 5.55
CA GLU A 92 14.01 13.14 4.73
C GLU A 92 13.83 12.81 3.23
N TYR A 93 13.32 11.62 2.92
CA TYR A 93 12.95 11.24 1.55
C TYR A 93 11.92 12.20 0.95
N ILE A 94 10.84 12.48 1.70
CA ILE A 94 9.78 13.40 1.28
C ILE A 94 10.34 14.81 1.14
N LYS A 95 11.15 15.28 2.09
CA LYS A 95 11.73 16.64 2.05
C LYS A 95 12.51 16.89 0.77
N ARG A 96 13.25 15.89 0.27
CA ARG A 96 13.98 15.99 -1.00
C ARG A 96 13.06 16.08 -2.22
N ARG A 97 11.86 15.50 -2.16
CA ARG A 97 10.89 15.40 -3.26
C ARG A 97 9.64 16.27 -3.01
N LEU A 98 9.72 17.27 -2.13
CA LEU A 98 8.59 18.13 -1.76
C LEU A 98 7.83 18.70 -2.98
N PRO A 99 8.50 19.24 -4.02
CA PRO A 99 7.80 19.76 -5.19
C PRO A 99 7.01 18.68 -5.94
N GLU A 100 7.50 17.44 -5.97
CA GLU A 100 6.86 16.32 -6.65
C GLU A 100 5.63 15.84 -5.88
N TYR A 101 5.71 15.78 -4.55
CA TYR A 101 4.55 15.51 -3.68
C TYR A 101 3.47 16.59 -3.81
N ARG A 102 3.86 17.88 -3.76
CA ARG A 102 2.89 18.98 -3.95
C ARG A 102 2.20 18.90 -5.30
N LYS A 103 2.97 18.66 -6.38
CA LYS A 103 2.42 18.51 -7.72
C LYS A 103 1.48 17.31 -7.84
N LEU A 104 1.80 16.18 -7.20
CA LEU A 104 0.92 15.01 -7.17
C LEU A 104 -0.43 15.34 -6.50
N LEU A 105 -0.41 16.07 -5.38
CA LEU A 105 -1.63 16.51 -4.70
C LEU A 105 -2.47 17.46 -5.56
N ASP A 106 -1.82 18.42 -6.23
CA ASP A 106 -2.51 19.35 -7.14
C ASP A 106 -3.14 18.61 -8.33
N ASP A 107 -2.45 17.62 -8.89
CA ASP A 107 -2.97 16.82 -9.99
C ASP A 107 -4.14 15.92 -9.53
N LEU A 108 -4.05 15.32 -8.34
CA LEU A 108 -5.14 14.53 -7.74
C LEU A 108 -6.38 15.39 -7.48
N GLU A 109 -6.21 16.60 -6.94
CA GLU A 109 -7.29 17.55 -6.69
C GLU A 109 -7.97 18.00 -7.98
N LYS A 110 -7.21 18.29 -9.04
CA LYS A 110 -7.76 18.63 -10.36
C LYS A 110 -8.56 17.48 -10.97
N GLU A 111 -8.10 16.24 -10.83
CA GLU A 111 -8.87 15.08 -11.30
C GLU A 111 -10.17 14.93 -10.51
N LEU A 112 -10.13 15.11 -9.19
CA LEU A 112 -11.32 15.06 -8.33
C LEU A 112 -12.36 16.12 -8.73
N GLU A 113 -11.92 17.38 -8.93
CA GLU A 113 -12.80 18.44 -9.40
C GLU A 113 -13.39 18.16 -10.79
N ALA A 114 -12.58 17.62 -11.70
CA ALA A 114 -13.04 17.28 -13.04
C ALA A 114 -14.13 16.20 -12.99
N ILE A 115 -13.99 15.22 -12.09
CA ILE A 115 -15.00 14.18 -11.86
C ILE A 115 -16.28 14.80 -11.29
N GLU A 116 -16.21 15.64 -10.25
CA GLU A 116 -17.40 16.28 -9.66
C GLU A 116 -18.16 17.14 -10.67
N LYS A 117 -17.44 17.99 -11.41
CA LYS A 117 -18.03 18.86 -12.45
C LYS A 117 -18.69 18.04 -13.55
N ALA A 118 -18.03 16.96 -13.99
CA ALA A 118 -18.59 16.07 -15.00
C ALA A 118 -19.81 15.30 -14.48
N ALA A 119 -19.74 14.76 -13.26
CA ALA A 119 -20.83 14.03 -12.62
C ALA A 119 -22.12 14.85 -12.51
N ALA A 120 -22.01 16.15 -12.20
CA ALA A 120 -23.16 17.05 -12.21
C ALA A 120 -23.77 17.19 -13.61
N SER A 121 -22.93 17.30 -14.64
CA SER A 121 -23.38 17.50 -16.03
C SER A 121 -23.98 16.25 -16.69
N TRP A 122 -23.64 15.03 -16.26
CA TRP A 122 -24.13 13.81 -16.90
C TRP A 122 -25.63 13.63 -16.75
N ALA A 123 -26.18 13.96 -15.58
CA ALA A 123 -27.61 13.85 -15.30
C ALA A 123 -28.47 14.79 -16.16
N GLU A 124 -27.89 15.91 -16.59
CA GLU A 124 -28.56 16.94 -17.41
C GLU A 124 -28.31 16.74 -18.91
N ALA A 125 -27.38 15.86 -19.28
CA ALA A 125 -27.09 15.57 -20.67
C ALA A 125 -28.27 14.87 -21.35
N LYS A 126 -28.48 15.16 -22.64
CA LYS A 126 -29.48 14.47 -23.46
C LYS A 126 -29.31 12.95 -23.45
N ASP A 127 -28.07 12.49 -23.37
CA ASP A 127 -27.70 11.09 -23.19
C ASP A 127 -26.63 10.98 -22.09
N PRO A 128 -27.04 10.71 -20.83
CA PRO A 128 -26.13 10.56 -19.71
C PRO A 128 -25.08 9.46 -19.91
N ALA A 129 -25.45 8.36 -20.57
CA ALA A 129 -24.57 7.22 -20.77
C ALA A 129 -23.45 7.58 -21.76
N ALA A 130 -23.78 8.25 -22.87
CA ALA A 130 -22.79 8.70 -23.84
C ALA A 130 -21.84 9.77 -23.26
N ALA A 131 -22.37 10.72 -22.47
CA ALA A 131 -21.56 11.74 -21.81
C ALA A 131 -20.57 11.11 -20.80
N HIS A 132 -21.04 10.15 -20.01
CA HIS A 132 -20.21 9.40 -19.07
C HIS A 132 -19.12 8.58 -19.77
N GLU A 133 -19.44 7.84 -20.83
CA GLU A 133 -18.47 7.06 -21.63
C GLU A 133 -17.36 7.94 -22.23
N ALA A 134 -17.74 9.09 -22.79
CA ALA A 134 -16.79 10.05 -23.34
C ALA A 134 -15.84 10.62 -22.27
N PHE A 135 -16.36 10.87 -21.07
CA PHE A 135 -15.54 11.28 -19.93
C PHE A 135 -14.61 10.16 -19.47
N ARG A 136 -15.11 8.92 -19.27
CA ARG A 136 -14.32 7.78 -18.81
C ARG A 136 -13.11 7.49 -19.71
N LYS A 137 -13.26 7.62 -21.03
CA LYS A 137 -12.14 7.47 -21.99
C LYS A 137 -11.02 8.48 -21.76
N LYS A 138 -11.35 9.73 -21.46
CA LYS A 138 -10.36 10.78 -21.16
C LYS A 138 -9.77 10.58 -19.77
N LEU A 139 -10.62 10.26 -18.80
CA LEU A 139 -10.23 10.01 -17.41
C LEU A 139 -9.21 8.89 -17.31
N GLY A 140 -9.44 7.74 -17.97
CA GLY A 140 -8.55 6.59 -17.93
C GLY A 140 -7.10 6.89 -18.32
N LYS A 141 -6.88 7.80 -19.28
CA LYS A 141 -5.52 8.23 -19.66
C LYS A 141 -4.86 9.09 -18.58
N ARG A 142 -5.62 10.01 -17.98
CA ARG A 142 -5.13 10.91 -16.93
C ARG A 142 -4.87 10.16 -15.63
N THR A 143 -5.77 9.26 -15.24
CA THR A 143 -5.60 8.41 -14.05
C THR A 143 -4.44 7.45 -14.20
N ALA A 144 -4.21 6.84 -15.37
CA ALA A 144 -3.01 6.03 -15.61
C ALA A 144 -1.71 6.84 -15.43
N ALA A 145 -1.68 8.08 -15.93
CA ALA A 145 -0.52 8.97 -15.74
C ALA A 145 -0.36 9.45 -14.29
N LEU A 146 -1.46 9.56 -13.55
CA LEU A 146 -1.46 9.88 -12.13
C LEU A 146 -0.95 8.70 -11.30
N THR A 147 -1.46 7.48 -11.55
CA THR A 147 -1.02 6.23 -10.90
C THR A 147 0.46 5.99 -11.12
N LYS A 148 0.95 6.13 -12.36
CA LYS A 148 2.38 5.99 -12.64
C LYS A 148 3.23 6.95 -11.81
N ARG A 149 2.82 8.22 -11.72
CA ARG A 149 3.55 9.23 -10.91
C ARG A 149 3.46 8.95 -9.42
N TYR A 150 2.30 8.52 -8.93
CA TYR A 150 2.14 8.06 -7.56
C TYR A 150 3.09 6.88 -7.27
N ASP A 151 3.12 5.85 -8.12
CA ASP A 151 3.98 4.68 -7.94
C ASP A 151 5.47 5.05 -7.95
N GLU A 152 5.90 5.86 -8.91
CA GLU A 152 7.29 6.34 -9.02
C GLU A 152 7.70 7.25 -7.86
N LEU A 153 6.77 8.08 -7.37
CA LEU A 153 7.03 8.98 -6.25
C LEU A 153 7.17 8.22 -4.94
N THR A 154 6.40 7.14 -4.79
CA THR A 154 6.21 6.44 -3.51
C THR A 154 6.99 5.13 -3.44
N GLY A 155 7.64 4.73 -4.55
CA GLY A 155 8.30 3.44 -4.67
C GLY A 155 7.29 2.29 -4.50
N HIS A 156 6.13 2.39 -5.15
CA HIS A 156 5.00 1.48 -4.98
C HIS A 156 4.53 1.38 -3.51
N GLY A 157 4.51 2.52 -2.81
CA GLY A 157 4.12 2.60 -1.40
C GLY A 157 5.20 2.17 -0.39
N ALA A 158 6.42 1.83 -0.82
CA ALA A 158 7.51 1.44 0.09
C ALA A 158 8.21 2.63 0.78
N GLN A 159 8.03 3.86 0.28
CA GLN A 159 8.75 5.05 0.74
C GLN A 159 7.81 6.10 1.35
N GLY A 160 8.29 6.85 2.36
CA GLY A 160 7.60 8.05 2.86
C GLY A 160 6.77 7.89 4.14
N GLY A 161 6.83 6.74 4.81
CA GLY A 161 6.41 6.60 6.22
C GLY A 161 4.95 7.01 6.50
N ASN A 162 4.71 7.70 7.61
CA ASN A 162 3.34 8.08 8.00
C ASN A 162 2.66 9.03 7.01
N THR A 163 3.41 9.99 6.44
CA THR A 163 2.86 10.91 5.43
C THR A 163 2.42 10.14 4.19
N GLN A 164 3.20 9.12 3.79
CA GLN A 164 2.82 8.21 2.71
C GLN A 164 1.57 7.41 3.05
N ALA A 165 1.40 6.95 4.29
CA ALA A 165 0.22 6.20 4.68
C ALA A 165 -1.07 7.04 4.52
N ILE A 166 -1.01 8.33 4.84
CA ILE A 166 -2.13 9.28 4.64
C ILE A 166 -2.39 9.47 3.14
N LEU A 167 -1.33 9.72 2.35
CA LEU A 167 -1.45 9.87 0.90
C LEU A 167 -2.03 8.61 0.24
N GLY A 168 -1.55 7.43 0.61
CA GLY A 168 -2.03 6.15 0.09
C GLY A 168 -3.47 5.85 0.51
N LYS A 169 -3.92 6.33 1.67
CA LYS A 169 -5.35 6.30 2.02
C LYS A 169 -6.16 7.19 1.06
N ALA A 170 -5.77 8.45 0.89
CA ALA A 170 -6.46 9.38 0.00
C ALA A 170 -6.50 8.85 -1.45
N TYR A 171 -5.41 8.27 -1.93
CA TYR A 171 -5.30 7.71 -3.27
C TYR A 171 -6.22 6.50 -3.47
N ARG A 172 -6.28 5.57 -2.52
CA ARG A 172 -7.21 4.43 -2.58
C ARG A 172 -8.68 4.86 -2.53
N THR A 173 -8.99 5.89 -1.73
CA THR A 173 -10.34 6.47 -1.74
C THR A 173 -10.67 7.09 -3.10
N PHE A 174 -9.70 7.74 -3.76
CA PHE A 174 -9.86 8.22 -5.12
C PHE A 174 -10.08 7.07 -6.13
N GLU A 175 -9.36 5.95 -6.02
CA GLU A 175 -9.61 4.76 -6.85
C GLU A 175 -11.02 4.21 -6.65
N ARG A 176 -11.51 4.15 -5.40
CA ARG A 176 -12.90 3.78 -5.11
C ARG A 176 -13.91 4.72 -5.78
N ILE A 177 -13.62 6.02 -5.88
CA ILE A 177 -14.46 6.96 -6.65
C ILE A 177 -14.57 6.49 -8.10
N LEU A 178 -13.44 6.12 -8.72
CA LEU A 178 -13.40 5.66 -10.13
C LEU A 178 -14.25 4.40 -10.37
N GLU A 179 -14.29 3.49 -9.39
CA GLU A 179 -15.08 2.26 -9.42
C GLU A 179 -16.58 2.55 -9.37
N VAL A 180 -17.01 3.48 -8.51
CA VAL A 180 -18.42 3.84 -8.35
C VAL A 180 -18.93 4.86 -9.39
N LEU A 181 -18.10 5.26 -10.37
CA LEU A 181 -18.55 6.17 -11.43
C LEU A 181 -19.62 5.52 -12.30
N ASP A 182 -20.78 6.17 -12.32
CA ASP A 182 -21.92 5.84 -13.15
C ASP A 182 -22.59 7.14 -13.66
N PRO A 183 -23.43 7.08 -14.71
CA PRO A 183 -24.09 8.27 -15.28
C PRO A 183 -24.96 9.08 -14.30
N LYS A 184 -25.37 8.49 -13.17
CA LYS A 184 -26.18 9.12 -12.11
C LYS A 184 -25.40 9.33 -10.81
N VAL A 185 -24.07 9.14 -10.82
CA VAL A 185 -23.23 9.19 -9.60
C VAL A 185 -23.34 10.51 -8.84
N GLY A 186 -23.66 11.63 -9.51
CA GLY A 186 -23.87 12.93 -8.86
C GLY A 186 -25.05 12.96 -7.86
N GLN A 187 -25.98 12.00 -7.99
CA GLN A 187 -27.10 11.81 -7.06
C GLN A 187 -26.76 10.85 -5.92
N ASN A 188 -25.63 10.13 -5.99
CA ASN A 188 -25.21 9.17 -4.99
C ASN A 188 -24.60 9.90 -3.77
N PRO A 189 -25.16 9.77 -2.55
CA PRO A 189 -24.56 10.36 -1.35
C PRO A 189 -23.17 9.77 -1.02
N GLU A 190 -22.91 8.51 -1.37
CA GLU A 190 -21.60 7.86 -1.17
C GLU A 190 -20.51 8.56 -1.99
N PHE A 191 -20.82 8.97 -3.23
CA PHE A 191 -19.87 9.71 -4.07
C PHE A 191 -19.42 11.01 -3.41
N LYS A 192 -20.36 11.81 -2.88
CA LYS A 192 -20.04 13.04 -2.15
C LYS A 192 -19.21 12.78 -0.91
N ALA A 193 -19.51 11.71 -0.16
CA ALA A 193 -18.73 11.33 1.01
C ALA A 193 -17.29 10.94 0.65
N LEU A 194 -17.11 10.13 -0.40
CA LEU A 194 -15.79 9.72 -0.88
C LEU A 194 -14.97 10.92 -1.36
N VAL A 195 -15.57 11.85 -2.12
CA VAL A 195 -14.90 13.09 -2.54
C VAL A 195 -14.40 13.88 -1.33
N GLN A 196 -15.23 14.07 -0.30
CA GLN A 196 -14.84 14.80 0.90
C GLN A 196 -13.73 14.09 1.68
N GLU A 197 -13.75 12.75 1.71
CA GLU A 197 -12.67 11.97 2.31
C GLU A 197 -11.33 12.15 1.56
N VAL A 198 -11.35 12.17 0.21
CA VAL A 198 -10.15 12.46 -0.60
C VAL A 198 -9.63 13.87 -0.31
N ARG A 199 -10.50 14.89 -0.30
CA ARG A 199 -10.12 16.28 0.03
C ARG A 199 -9.47 16.39 1.40
N THR A 200 -10.10 15.80 2.41
CA THR A 200 -9.56 15.76 3.78
C THR A 200 -8.20 15.07 3.82
N GLY A 201 -8.04 13.98 3.05
CA GLY A 201 -6.77 13.29 2.88
C GLY A 201 -5.70 14.20 2.28
N ILE A 202 -6.02 14.89 1.18
CA ILE A 202 -5.11 15.85 0.52
C ILE A 202 -4.66 16.94 1.49
N GLU A 203 -5.58 17.56 2.22
CA GLU A 203 -5.24 18.62 3.19
C GLU A 203 -4.32 18.12 4.31
N LYS A 204 -4.58 16.92 4.85
CA LYS A 204 -3.71 16.30 5.85
C LYS A 204 -2.31 16.03 5.31
N VAL A 205 -2.19 15.60 4.05
CA VAL A 205 -0.88 15.44 3.42
C VAL A 205 -0.21 16.81 3.24
N ARG A 206 -0.92 17.83 2.74
CA ARG A 206 -0.36 19.19 2.60
C ARG A 206 0.19 19.72 3.92
N ALA A 207 -0.56 19.57 5.01
CA ALA A 207 -0.10 19.95 6.35
C ALA A 207 1.18 19.20 6.77
N ALA A 208 1.23 17.88 6.56
CA ALA A 208 2.43 17.09 6.84
C ALA A 208 3.64 17.51 5.97
N LEU A 209 3.41 17.87 4.70
CA LEU A 209 4.47 18.40 3.84
C LEU A 209 5.00 19.75 4.35
N ASP A 210 4.13 20.64 4.82
CA ASP A 210 4.52 21.93 5.41
C ASP A 210 5.33 21.73 6.70
N GLU A 211 4.96 20.76 7.53
CA GLU A 211 5.72 20.39 8.73
C GLU A 211 7.11 19.84 8.36
N ILE A 212 7.19 18.97 7.35
CA ILE A 212 8.46 18.40 6.85
C ILE A 212 9.37 19.49 6.25
N GLU A 213 8.80 20.43 5.51
CA GLU A 213 9.55 21.54 4.91
C GLU A 213 10.18 22.41 6.00
N LYS A 214 9.41 22.73 7.04
CA LYS A 214 9.84 23.61 8.14
C LYS A 214 10.76 22.92 9.15
N ASP A 215 10.82 21.59 9.18
CA ASP A 215 11.64 20.84 10.14
C ASP A 215 13.14 20.94 9.81
N PRO A 216 13.94 21.69 10.59
CA PRO A 216 15.37 21.89 10.30
C PRO A 216 16.22 20.65 10.60
N THR A 217 15.68 19.66 11.32
CA THR A 217 16.42 18.46 11.75
C THR A 217 16.54 17.40 10.65
N LEU A 218 15.79 17.57 9.56
CA LEU A 218 15.77 16.68 8.40
C LEU A 218 16.82 17.13 7.38
N ASP A 219 17.77 16.25 7.06
CA ASP A 219 18.76 16.48 6.01
C ASP A 219 18.27 15.93 4.66
N PRO A 220 17.92 16.79 3.68
CA PRO A 220 17.48 16.33 2.35
C PRO A 220 18.56 15.56 1.57
N LYS A 221 19.84 15.61 1.99
CA LYS A 221 20.97 14.93 1.36
C LYS A 221 21.29 13.56 1.97
N ALA A 222 20.76 13.21 3.14
CA ALA A 222 21.12 11.99 3.88
C ALA A 222 20.95 10.70 3.05
N GLY A 223 19.90 10.61 2.23
CA GLY A 223 19.62 9.43 1.39
C GLY A 223 20.48 9.27 0.12
N LYS A 224 21.27 10.28 -0.30
CA LYS A 224 22.12 10.14 -1.51
C LYS A 224 23.39 9.33 -1.26
N LYS A 225 23.84 9.18 -0.01
CA LYS A 225 25.13 8.55 0.32
C LYS A 225 25.12 7.02 0.22
N ALA A 226 23.96 6.37 0.29
CA ALA A 226 23.87 4.90 0.28
C ALA A 226 23.97 4.27 -1.12
N ALA A 227 23.75 5.03 -2.21
CA ALA A 227 23.78 4.50 -3.58
C ALA A 227 25.15 4.61 -4.28
N GLY A 228 26.19 5.15 -3.60
CA GLY A 228 27.48 5.51 -4.22
C GLY A 228 28.66 4.57 -3.95
N LYS A 229 28.49 3.47 -3.20
CA LYS A 229 29.57 2.51 -2.91
C LYS A 229 29.10 1.07 -3.12
N GLY A 230 28.89 0.70 -4.37
CA GLY A 230 28.60 -0.69 -4.77
C GLY A 230 29.11 -0.95 -6.17
N GLY A 231 30.40 -0.71 -6.43
CA GLY A 231 30.95 -0.88 -7.77
C GLY A 231 32.43 -0.53 -7.88
N LYS A 232 33.28 -1.45 -7.43
CA LYS A 232 34.56 -1.84 -8.05
C LYS A 232 35.27 -2.84 -7.14
N GLY A 233 34.90 -4.11 -7.26
CA GLY A 233 35.84 -5.21 -7.03
C GLY A 233 36.45 -5.51 -8.39
N GLY A 234 37.73 -5.19 -8.55
CA GLY A 234 38.54 -5.62 -9.70
C GLY A 234 39.11 -7.01 -9.47
#